data_AF-A0A8S3ED80-F1
#
_entry.id   AF-A0A8S3ED80-F1
#
_cell.length_a   1.000
_cell.length_b   1.000
_cell.length_c   1.000
_cell.angle_alpha   90.00
_cell.angle_beta   90.00
_cell.angle_gamma   90.00
#
_symmetry.space_group_name_H-M   'P 1'
#
loop_
_entity.id
_entity.type
_entity.pdbx_description
1 polymer ?
#
loop_
_entity_poly.entity_id
_entity_poly.type
_entity_poly.pdbx_seq_one_letter_code
_entity_poly.pdbx_strand_id
1 'polypeptide(L)' 'KNNEKNTIVCSYNRNFPGRNDGNPHTHAFVTSPELVTAMVLAGDLHFNPLTDSLTAADGKFQ' A
#
# COMPACT_ATOMS: atom_id res chain seq x y z
N LYS A 1 -2.75 9.82 19.33
CA LYS A 1 -2.48 8.79 18.29
C LYS A 1 -2.35 9.37 16.87
N ASN A 2 -2.50 10.68 16.64
CA ASN A 2 -2.46 11.28 15.29
C ASN A 2 -1.08 11.85 14.90
N ASN A 3 0.00 11.11 15.19
CA ASN A 3 1.37 11.60 14.95
C ASN A 3 2.34 10.52 14.51
N GLU A 4 1.84 9.34 14.17
CA GLU A 4 2.67 8.25 13.67
C GLU A 4 3.00 8.50 12.20
N LYS A 5 4.23 8.23 11.78
CA LYS A 5 4.57 8.26 10.36
C LYS A 5 4.28 6.89 9.79
N ASN A 6 3.35 6.83 8.84
CA ASN A 6 2.98 5.61 8.16
C ASN A 6 2.65 5.90 6.70
N THR A 7 2.61 4.85 5.91
CA THR A 7 2.20 4.93 4.51
C THR A 7 0.93 4.12 4.30
N ILE A 8 0.04 4.63 3.45
CA ILE A 8 -1.14 3.91 2.97
C ILE A 8 -1.22 4.00 1.45
N VAL A 9 -1.74 2.94 0.83
CA VAL A 9 -2.00 2.87 -0.61
C VAL A 9 -3.49 2.61 -0.79
N CYS A 10 -4.17 3.38 -1.63
CA CYS A 10 -5.61 3.23 -1.86
C CYS A 10 -6.00 3.41 -3.33
N SER A 11 -7.19 2.91 -3.70
CA SER A 11 -7.76 3.04 -5.04
C SER A 11 -8.80 4.15 -5.14
N TYR A 12 -8.69 5.16 -4.28
CA TYR A 12 -9.56 6.33 -4.29
C TYR A 12 -9.02 7.37 -5.29
N ASN A 13 -9.30 8.65 -5.08
CA ASN A 13 -8.85 9.73 -5.98
C ASN A 13 -8.24 10.93 -5.25
N ARG A 14 -8.19 10.93 -3.91
CA ARG A 14 -7.72 12.05 -3.09
C ARG A 14 -6.77 11.54 -2.01
N ASN A 15 -5.64 12.22 -1.83
CA ASN A 15 -4.60 11.90 -0.85
C ASN A 15 -4.11 13.13 -0.07
N PHE A 16 -4.98 14.11 0.15
CA PHE A 16 -4.64 15.30 0.95
C PHE A 16 -4.26 14.92 2.40
N PRO A 17 -3.35 15.67 3.05
CA PRO A 17 -2.92 15.38 4.43
C PRO A 17 -4.08 15.22 5.40
N GLY A 18 -4.08 14.13 6.18
CA GLY A 18 -5.12 13.82 7.17
C GLY A 18 -6.50 13.46 6.60
N ARG A 19 -6.68 13.33 5.28
CA ARG A 19 -8.00 13.06 4.67
C ARG A 19 -8.56 11.68 5.06
N ASN A 20 -7.70 10.68 5.18
CA ASN A 20 -8.14 9.29 5.28
C ASN A 20 -8.33 8.84 6.74
N ASP A 21 -7.54 9.39 7.65
CA ASP A 21 -7.44 8.95 9.05
C ASP A 21 -7.26 10.11 10.06
N GLY A 22 -7.23 11.36 9.60
CA GLY A 22 -6.98 12.53 10.45
C GLY A 22 -5.51 12.71 10.87
N ASN A 23 -4.58 11.92 10.34
CA ASN A 23 -3.16 12.04 10.62
C ASN A 23 -2.43 12.79 9.49
N PRO A 24 -1.89 14.00 9.74
CA PRO A 24 -1.17 14.76 8.71
C PRO A 24 0.16 14.10 8.31
N HIS A 25 0.66 13.15 9.10
CA HIS A 25 1.91 12.42 8.83
C HIS A 25 1.71 11.14 8.00
N THR A 26 0.48 10.77 7.71
CA THR A 26 0.19 9.65 6.81
C THR A 26 0.54 10.04 5.37
N HIS A 27 1.47 9.32 4.77
CA HIS A 27 1.72 9.41 3.33
C HIS A 27 0.72 8.52 2.57
N ALA A 28 -0.19 9.15 1.83
CA ALA A 28 -1.21 8.43 1.07
C ALA A 28 -0.89 8.42 -0.43
N PHE A 29 -0.81 7.22 -1.02
CA PHE A 29 -0.62 7.02 -2.46
C PHE A 29 -1.91 6.50 -3.08
N VAL A 30 -2.25 7.03 -4.27
CA VAL A 30 -3.42 6.62 -5.03
C VAL A 30 -2.97 5.83 -6.26
N THR A 31 -3.56 4.66 -6.49
CA THR A 31 -3.25 3.80 -7.64
C THR A 31 -4.47 2.95 -8.06
N SER A 32 -4.32 2.04 -9.01
CA SER A 32 -5.41 1.16 -9.46
C SER A 32 -5.77 0.11 -8.40
N PRO A 33 -7.02 -0.40 -8.37
CA PRO A 33 -7.42 -1.47 -7.44
C PRO A 33 -6.54 -2.71 -7.48
N GLU A 34 -6.04 -3.08 -8.67
CA GLU A 34 -5.18 -4.24 -8.89
C GLU A 34 -3.81 -4.03 -8.22
N LEU A 35 -3.23 -2.84 -8.37
CA LEU A 35 -1.97 -2.50 -7.72
C LEU A 35 -2.13 -2.39 -6.20
N VAL A 36 -3.24 -1.84 -5.70
CA VAL A 36 -3.52 -1.86 -4.24
C VAL A 36 -3.54 -3.30 -3.74
N THR A 37 -4.23 -4.20 -4.44
CA THR A 37 -4.34 -5.62 -4.06
C THR A 37 -2.97 -6.30 -4.05
N ALA A 38 -2.15 -6.08 -5.08
CA ALA A 38 -0.79 -6.61 -5.15
C ALA A 38 0.09 -6.10 -3.98
N MET A 39 0.04 -4.80 -3.69
CA MET A 39 0.80 -4.18 -2.60
C MET A 39 0.34 -4.66 -1.22
N VAL A 40 -0.95 -4.91 -1.02
CA VAL A 40 -1.48 -5.48 0.23
C VAL A 40 -0.95 -6.89 0.47
N LEU A 41 -0.82 -7.71 -0.58
CA LEU A 41 -0.25 -9.05 -0.49
C LEU A 41 1.26 -9.01 -0.23
N ALA A 42 1.97 -8.06 -0.83
CA ALA A 42 3.41 -7.90 -0.64
C ALA A 42 3.79 -7.31 0.72
N GLY A 43 3.01 -6.34 1.21
CA GLY A 43 3.32 -5.59 2.44
C GLY A 43 4.51 -4.63 2.32
N ASP A 44 5.08 -4.47 1.12
CA ASP A 44 6.23 -3.61 0.82
C ASP A 44 5.90 -2.70 -0.38
N LEU A 45 6.25 -1.42 -0.27
CA LEU A 45 6.07 -0.42 -1.34
C LEU A 45 7.12 -0.54 -2.45
N HIS A 46 8.23 -1.23 -2.17
CA HIS A 46 9.27 -1.47 -3.18
C HIS A 46 8.94 -2.67 -4.07
N PHE A 47 7.89 -3.43 -3.75
CA PHE A 47 7.45 -4.57 -4.55
C PHE A 47 6.96 -4.14 -5.92
N ASN A 48 7.51 -4.75 -6.97
CA ASN A 48 7.06 -4.59 -8.34
C ASN A 48 6.30 -5.83 -8.81
N PRO A 49 4.96 -5.79 -8.94
CA PRO A 49 4.16 -6.95 -9.35
C PRO A 49 4.42 -7.45 -10.77
N LEU A 50 5.21 -6.73 -11.57
CA LEU A 50 5.59 -7.16 -12.93
C LEU A 50 6.86 -8.00 -12.95
N THR A 51 7.69 -7.94 -11.91
CA THR A 51 9.02 -8.58 -11.90
C THR A 51 9.27 -9.42 -10.66
N ASP A 52 8.65 -9.06 -9.55
CA ASP A 52 8.90 -9.68 -8.26
C ASP A 52 7.88 -10.79 -8.01
N SER A 53 8.23 -11.74 -7.14
CA SER A 53 7.37 -12.87 -6.79
C SER A 53 7.03 -12.85 -5.31
N LEU A 54 5.88 -13.42 -4.96
CA LEU A 54 5.44 -13.58 -3.59
C LEU A 54 5.59 -15.03 -3.16
N THR A 55 6.08 -15.25 -1.94
CA THR A 55 6.09 -16.59 -1.35
C THR A 55 4.72 -16.88 -0.74
N ALA A 56 4.03 -17.87 -1.31
CA ALA A 56 2.79 -18.37 -0.76
C ALA A 56 3.03 -19.18 0.53
N ALA A 57 1.95 -19.43 1.29
CA ALA A 57 2.03 -20.18 2.54
C ALA A 57 2.58 -21.61 2.39
N ASP A 58 2.53 -22.18 1.19
CA ASP A 58 3.09 -23.48 0.83
C ASP A 58 4.57 -23.42 0.39
N GLY A 59 5.19 -22.24 0.43
CA GLY A 59 6.59 -22.02 0.04
C GLY A 59 6.81 -21.86 -1.46
N LYS A 60 5.76 -21.90 -2.30
CA LYS A 60 5.89 -21.67 -3.73
C LYS A 60 5.94 -20.17 -4.05
N PHE A 61 6.65 -19.83 -5.11
CA PHE A 61 6.69 -18.47 -5.64
C PHE A 61 5.50 -18.25 -6.58
N GLN A 62 4.78 -17.14 -6.41
CA GLN A 62 3.71 -16.65 -7.28
C GLN A 62 4.12 -15.37 -7.98
#